data_AF-A0A3C7VVG7-F1
#
_entry.id   AF-A0A3C7VVG7-F1
#
_cell.length_a   1.000
_cell.length_b   1.000
_cell.length_c   1.000
_cell.angle_alpha   90.00
_cell.angle_beta   90.00
_cell.angle_gamma   90.00
#
_symmetry.space_group_name_H-M   'P 1'
#
loop_
_entity.id
_entity.type
_entity.pdbx_description
1 polymer ?
#
loop_
_entity_poly.entity_id
_entity_poly.type
_entity_poly.pdbx_seq_one_letter_code
_entity_poly.pdbx_strand_id
1 'polypeptide(L)'
;IRTPSHFNGIFGHKTSHGLISLIGHIPPAEGLLIEPDLSVAGPLATCVADLAQALDLLLGPAAAIAGPCATGPVLPAARFRETGELRVAVWADDPFCRVHPSIREHILAAADTLEALGARVDRAARPAFDPQANHENYTMLMLSILGADMPPALREQAAAAVAAAAPDDMSEPLLQLRGIALSHRDWLRENERRQRTRRAWADFFADFDVLLCPCAHVPAFPHDHSEPMQAR
;
A
#
# COMPACT_ATOMS: atom_id res chain seq x y z
N ILE A 1 -5.07 -3.60 -6.84
CA ILE A 1 -4.47 -2.82 -7.95
C ILE A 1 -3.08 -3.35 -8.30
N ARG A 2 -2.01 -2.95 -7.57
CA ARG A 2 -0.63 -3.23 -8.01
C ARG A 2 -0.25 -4.73 -8.01
N THR A 3 -0.67 -5.51 -7.00
CA THR A 3 -0.38 -6.96 -6.93
C THR A 3 -0.97 -7.74 -8.11
N PRO A 4 -2.27 -7.63 -8.46
CA PRO A 4 -2.79 -8.30 -9.65
C PRO A 4 -2.16 -7.76 -10.94
N SER A 5 -1.82 -6.47 -11.03
CA SER A 5 -1.05 -5.94 -12.18
C SER A 5 0.28 -6.65 -12.37
N HIS A 6 1.04 -6.82 -11.28
CA HIS A 6 2.32 -7.54 -11.27
C HIS A 6 2.17 -8.99 -11.74
N PHE A 7 1.17 -9.72 -11.25
CA PHE A 7 0.97 -11.12 -11.65
C PHE A 7 0.41 -11.31 -13.07
N ASN A 8 -0.24 -10.29 -13.63
CA ASN A 8 -0.88 -10.38 -14.94
C ASN A 8 -0.16 -9.59 -16.05
N GLY A 9 0.96 -8.93 -15.74
CA GLY A 9 1.76 -8.20 -16.73
C GLY A 9 1.04 -6.99 -17.34
N ILE A 10 0.19 -6.32 -16.56
CA ILE A 10 -0.52 -5.09 -16.97
C ILE A 10 -0.11 -3.90 -16.10
N PHE A 11 -0.46 -2.69 -16.50
CA PHE A 11 -0.21 -1.49 -15.71
C PHE A 11 -1.30 -1.31 -14.64
N GLY A 12 -0.90 -0.82 -13.45
CA GLY A 12 -1.84 -0.48 -12.39
C GLY A 12 -1.39 0.71 -11.59
N HIS A 13 -2.22 1.75 -11.54
CA HIS A 13 -1.93 2.97 -10.82
C HIS A 13 -2.74 3.02 -9.53
N LYS A 14 -2.07 2.82 -8.38
CA LYS A 14 -2.68 3.08 -7.07
C LYS A 14 -2.41 4.54 -6.71
N THR A 15 -3.46 5.36 -6.73
CA THR A 15 -3.35 6.81 -6.53
C THR A 15 -2.87 7.21 -5.13
N SER A 16 -2.68 8.52 -4.90
CA SER A 16 -2.57 9.10 -3.57
C SER A 16 -3.86 8.82 -2.77
N HIS A 17 -3.70 8.48 -1.49
CA HIS A 17 -4.85 8.19 -0.62
C HIS A 17 -5.82 9.38 -0.56
N GLY A 18 -7.11 9.11 -0.72
CA GLY A 18 -8.18 10.12 -0.71
C GLY A 18 -8.34 10.90 -2.03
N LEU A 19 -7.58 10.58 -3.08
CA LEU A 19 -7.70 11.25 -4.37
C LEU A 19 -8.96 10.82 -5.15
N ILE A 20 -9.27 9.53 -5.13
CA ILE A 20 -10.50 8.95 -5.67
C ILE A 20 -11.36 8.53 -4.48
N SER A 21 -12.61 9.00 -4.45
CA SER A 21 -13.56 8.61 -3.41
C SER A 21 -13.95 7.14 -3.54
N LEU A 22 -14.08 6.47 -2.40
CA LEU A 22 -14.52 5.09 -2.27
C LEU A 22 -15.94 4.99 -1.67
N ILE A 23 -16.70 6.09 -1.59
CA ILE A 23 -18.09 6.04 -1.14
C ILE A 23 -18.89 5.16 -2.10
N GLY A 24 -19.62 4.19 -1.55
CA GLY A 24 -20.34 3.17 -2.32
C GLY A 24 -19.48 2.00 -2.81
N HIS A 25 -18.17 2.02 -2.56
CA HIS A 25 -17.30 0.87 -2.82
C HIS A 25 -17.54 -0.24 -1.78
N ILE A 26 -17.51 -1.49 -2.25
CA ILE A 26 -17.67 -2.70 -1.42
C ILE A 26 -16.46 -3.60 -1.65
N PRO A 27 -15.84 -4.19 -0.62
CA PRO A 27 -16.07 -4.02 0.84
C PRO A 27 -15.76 -2.59 1.35
N PRO A 28 -16.16 -2.19 2.60
CA PRO A 28 -16.62 -3.01 3.73
C PRO A 28 -18.11 -3.38 3.72
N ALA A 29 -19.02 -2.39 3.76
CA ALA A 29 -20.46 -2.60 3.80
C ALA A 29 -21.22 -1.64 2.88
N GLU A 30 -22.40 -2.04 2.45
CA GLU A 30 -23.29 -1.23 1.62
C GLU A 30 -23.75 0.04 2.37
N GLY A 31 -23.80 1.17 1.67
CA GLY A 31 -24.35 2.42 2.20
C GLY A 31 -23.46 3.18 3.20
N LEU A 32 -22.20 2.78 3.39
CA LEU A 32 -21.26 3.53 4.21
C LEU A 32 -21.00 4.93 3.63
N LEU A 33 -21.04 5.93 4.51
CA LEU A 33 -20.76 7.34 4.20
C LEU A 33 -19.35 7.76 4.63
N ILE A 34 -18.52 6.81 5.03
CA ILE A 34 -17.13 7.05 5.43
C ILE A 34 -16.18 6.57 4.34
N GLU A 35 -15.07 7.29 4.18
CA GLU A 35 -13.96 6.80 3.37
C GLU A 35 -13.21 5.72 4.18
N PRO A 36 -12.95 4.53 3.60
CA PRO A 36 -12.24 3.47 4.29
C PRO A 36 -10.77 3.85 4.50
N ASP A 37 -10.25 3.63 5.71
CA ASP A 37 -8.81 3.78 5.99
C ASP A 37 -8.00 2.72 5.19
N LEU A 38 -6.76 3.03 4.85
CA LEU A 38 -5.79 2.23 4.06
C LEU A 38 -6.18 1.88 2.60
N SER A 39 -7.46 1.84 2.28
CA SER A 39 -7.96 1.49 0.94
C SER A 39 -7.77 2.63 -0.05
N VAL A 40 -7.39 2.27 -1.29
CA VAL A 40 -7.15 3.24 -2.36
C VAL A 40 -7.61 2.65 -3.70
N ALA A 41 -8.42 3.40 -4.43
CA ALA A 41 -8.80 3.11 -5.81
C ALA A 41 -7.77 3.62 -6.82
N GLY A 42 -7.86 3.07 -8.02
CA GLY A 42 -7.12 3.54 -9.17
C GLY A 42 -7.16 2.58 -10.35
N PRO A 43 -6.82 3.06 -11.55
CA PRO A 43 -7.07 2.34 -12.78
C PRO A 43 -6.07 1.20 -13.03
N LEU A 44 -6.54 0.22 -13.82
CA LEU A 44 -5.75 -0.82 -14.46
C LEU A 44 -5.86 -0.63 -15.97
N ALA A 45 -4.76 -0.80 -16.70
CA ALA A 45 -4.78 -0.69 -18.17
C ALA A 45 -3.62 -1.45 -18.81
N THR A 46 -3.68 -1.60 -20.14
CA THR A 46 -2.61 -2.25 -20.93
C THR A 46 -1.56 -1.25 -21.41
N CYS A 47 -1.75 0.06 -21.22
CA CYS A 47 -0.74 1.08 -21.46
C CYS A 47 -0.84 2.26 -20.50
N VAL A 48 0.23 3.07 -20.41
CA VAL A 48 0.31 4.24 -19.51
C VAL A 48 -0.64 5.36 -19.94
N ALA A 49 -0.88 5.54 -21.24
CA ALA A 49 -1.79 6.57 -21.75
C ALA A 49 -3.23 6.33 -21.29
N ASP A 50 -3.67 5.06 -21.29
CA ASP A 50 -5.00 4.67 -20.81
C ASP A 50 -5.11 4.84 -19.28
N LEU A 51 -4.04 4.59 -18.52
CA LEU A 51 -4.03 4.89 -17.08
C LEU A 51 -4.27 6.38 -16.82
N ALA A 52 -3.64 7.26 -17.60
CA ALA A 52 -3.79 8.71 -17.45
C ALA A 52 -5.24 9.15 -17.77
N GLN A 53 -5.79 8.69 -18.90
CA GLN A 53 -7.17 9.00 -19.28
C GLN A 53 -8.18 8.46 -18.27
N ALA A 54 -7.99 7.21 -17.81
CA ALA A 54 -8.86 6.62 -16.79
C ALA A 54 -8.77 7.36 -15.45
N LEU A 55 -7.58 7.85 -15.08
CA LEU A 55 -7.42 8.68 -13.89
C LEU A 55 -8.20 10.00 -14.03
N ASP A 56 -8.08 10.71 -15.15
CA ASP A 56 -8.80 11.97 -15.39
C ASP A 56 -10.33 11.81 -15.25
N LEU A 57 -10.87 10.68 -15.71
CA LEU A 57 -12.29 10.33 -15.54
C LEU A 57 -12.68 10.03 -14.09
N LEU A 58 -11.76 9.46 -13.30
CA LEU A 58 -11.98 9.09 -11.91
C LEU A 58 -11.81 10.28 -10.93
N LEU A 59 -11.14 11.36 -11.34
CA LEU A 59 -10.91 12.57 -10.52
C LEU A 59 -12.16 13.47 -10.37
N GLY A 60 -13.36 12.91 -10.47
CA GLY A 60 -14.62 13.63 -10.26
C GLY A 60 -14.87 13.99 -8.79
N PRO A 61 -15.71 15.01 -8.52
CA PRO A 61 -16.19 15.27 -7.16
C PRO A 61 -16.94 14.04 -6.64
N ALA A 62 -16.73 13.70 -5.37
CA ALA A 62 -17.41 12.60 -4.69
C ALA A 62 -18.92 12.88 -4.59
N ALA A 63 -19.69 12.48 -5.61
CA ALA A 63 -21.08 12.91 -5.81
C ALA A 63 -22.03 12.66 -4.62
N ALA A 64 -21.68 11.75 -3.72
CA ALA A 64 -22.53 11.35 -2.60
C ALA A 64 -22.44 12.24 -1.34
N ILE A 65 -21.34 12.98 -1.14
CA ILE A 65 -21.12 13.81 0.07
C ILE A 65 -20.77 15.25 -0.29
N ALA A 66 -20.26 15.46 -1.50
CA ALA A 66 -19.84 16.77 -1.95
C ALA A 66 -21.07 17.56 -2.40
N GLY A 67 -21.39 18.65 -1.68
CA GLY A 67 -22.50 19.55 -2.04
C GLY A 67 -22.34 20.10 -3.47
N PRO A 68 -23.36 20.79 -4.00
CA PRO A 68 -23.41 21.21 -5.41
C PRO A 68 -22.27 22.14 -5.88
N CYS A 69 -21.39 22.58 -4.98
CA CYS A 69 -20.22 23.41 -5.25
C CYS A 69 -18.88 22.67 -5.16
N ALA A 70 -18.88 21.36 -4.92
CA ALA A 70 -17.63 20.62 -4.80
C ALA A 70 -16.99 20.39 -6.17
N THR A 71 -15.73 20.81 -6.29
CA THR A 71 -14.89 20.52 -7.45
C THR A 71 -14.01 19.31 -7.16
N GLY A 72 -13.67 18.56 -8.20
CA GLY A 72 -12.69 17.49 -8.11
C GLY A 72 -11.29 18.02 -7.72
N PRO A 73 -10.39 17.15 -7.23
CA PRO A 73 -9.03 17.54 -6.90
C PRO A 73 -8.28 18.05 -8.14
N VAL A 74 -7.56 19.17 -7.98
CA VAL A 74 -6.66 19.69 -9.02
C VAL A 74 -5.26 19.14 -8.77
N LEU A 75 -4.73 18.39 -9.72
CA LEU A 75 -3.36 17.89 -9.65
C LEU A 75 -2.34 18.99 -9.98
N PRO A 76 -1.22 19.08 -9.25
CA PRO A 76 -0.14 19.98 -9.62
C PRO A 76 0.48 19.54 -10.95
N ALA A 77 1.07 20.49 -11.67
CA ALA A 77 1.84 20.18 -12.86
C ALA A 77 3.03 19.25 -12.52
N ALA A 78 3.44 18.43 -13.48
CA ALA A 78 4.62 17.58 -13.35
C ALA A 78 5.86 18.44 -13.04
N ARG A 79 6.67 17.97 -12.07
CA ARG A 79 7.88 18.67 -11.61
C ARG A 79 9.08 18.51 -12.55
N PHE A 80 9.01 17.55 -13.47
CA PHE A 80 10.05 17.18 -14.42
C PHE A 80 9.40 16.92 -15.78
N ARG A 81 10.15 17.15 -16.86
CA ARG A 81 9.76 16.89 -18.25
C ARG A 81 10.70 15.92 -18.94
N GLU A 82 11.94 15.85 -18.48
CA GLU A 82 12.97 14.99 -19.04
C GLU A 82 13.51 14.00 -18.01
N THR A 83 13.92 12.82 -18.47
CA THR A 83 14.46 11.77 -17.59
C THR A 83 15.71 12.22 -16.84
N GLY A 84 16.52 13.10 -17.45
CA GLY A 84 17.75 13.64 -16.85
C GLY A 84 17.54 14.50 -15.60
N GLU A 85 16.32 14.95 -15.35
CA GLU A 85 15.97 15.75 -14.16
C GLU A 85 15.65 14.87 -12.94
N LEU A 86 15.44 13.56 -13.14
CA LEU A 86 14.97 12.66 -12.08
C LEU A 86 16.08 12.29 -11.10
N ARG A 87 15.76 12.36 -9.80
CA ARG A 87 16.51 11.71 -8.72
C ARG A 87 15.79 10.42 -8.32
N VAL A 88 16.36 9.29 -8.67
CA VAL A 88 15.77 7.95 -8.54
C VAL A 88 16.47 7.21 -7.42
N ALA A 89 15.73 6.78 -6.40
CA ALA A 89 16.21 5.78 -5.47
C ALA A 89 15.82 4.37 -5.94
N VAL A 90 16.65 3.36 -5.63
CA VAL A 90 16.38 1.96 -5.97
C VAL A 90 16.45 1.09 -4.72
N TRP A 91 15.36 0.40 -4.42
CA TRP A 91 15.25 -0.57 -3.34
C TRP A 91 14.76 -1.90 -3.90
N ALA A 92 15.70 -2.68 -4.45
CA ALA A 92 15.40 -3.88 -5.22
C ALA A 92 15.25 -5.16 -4.37
N ASP A 93 15.72 -5.14 -3.11
CA ASP A 93 15.71 -6.29 -2.19
C ASP A 93 15.81 -5.82 -0.73
N ASP A 94 15.35 -6.64 0.20
CA ASP A 94 15.43 -6.37 1.64
C ASP A 94 15.59 -7.68 2.46
N PRO A 95 16.42 -7.73 3.51
CA PRO A 95 16.55 -8.91 4.36
C PRO A 95 15.25 -9.36 5.03
N PHE A 96 14.37 -8.44 5.41
CA PHE A 96 13.06 -8.74 6.01
C PHE A 96 12.09 -9.34 4.98
N CYS A 97 12.13 -8.84 3.75
CA CYS A 97 11.27 -9.28 2.65
C CYS A 97 12.11 -9.60 1.42
N ARG A 98 12.69 -10.81 1.42
CA ARG A 98 13.59 -11.25 0.35
C ARG A 98 12.84 -11.34 -0.97
N VAL A 99 13.43 -10.75 -2.00
CA VAL A 99 12.83 -10.67 -3.34
C VAL A 99 13.40 -11.77 -4.23
N HIS A 100 12.52 -12.43 -4.98
CA HIS A 100 12.92 -13.44 -5.95
C HIS A 100 13.95 -12.85 -6.95
N PRO A 101 15.05 -13.56 -7.27
CA PRO A 101 16.14 -13.01 -8.08
C PRO A 101 15.68 -12.40 -9.41
N SER A 102 14.74 -13.05 -10.12
CA SER A 102 14.23 -12.51 -11.38
C SER A 102 13.57 -11.14 -11.22
N ILE A 103 12.81 -10.89 -10.15
CA ILE A 103 12.17 -9.59 -9.93
C ILE A 103 13.21 -8.53 -9.62
N ARG A 104 14.18 -8.87 -8.75
CA ARG A 104 15.30 -7.99 -8.41
C ARG A 104 16.08 -7.58 -9.66
N GLU A 105 16.38 -8.52 -10.55
CA GLU A 105 17.06 -8.27 -11.83
C GLU A 105 16.28 -7.30 -12.72
N HIS A 106 14.96 -7.44 -12.85
CA HIS A 106 14.13 -6.53 -13.66
C HIS A 106 14.06 -5.12 -13.06
N ILE A 107 14.02 -4.98 -11.72
CA ILE A 107 14.09 -3.68 -11.05
C ILE A 107 15.44 -3.01 -11.30
N LEU A 108 16.55 -3.75 -11.21
CA LEU A 108 17.88 -3.20 -11.49
C LEU A 108 18.04 -2.81 -12.97
N ALA A 109 17.55 -3.62 -13.91
CA ALA A 109 17.58 -3.29 -15.34
C ALA A 109 16.76 -2.02 -15.68
N ALA A 110 15.62 -1.81 -15.00
CA ALA A 110 14.85 -0.58 -15.14
C ALA A 110 15.60 0.64 -14.58
N ALA A 111 16.34 0.48 -13.47
CA ALA A 111 17.23 1.53 -12.96
C ALA A 111 18.36 1.87 -13.93
N ASP A 112 19.02 0.84 -14.50
CA ASP A 112 20.10 1.02 -15.48
C ASP A 112 19.59 1.75 -16.74
N THR A 113 18.36 1.46 -17.16
CA THR A 113 17.70 2.17 -18.27
C THR A 113 17.49 3.65 -17.95
N LEU A 114 17.02 3.98 -16.76
CA LEU A 114 16.83 5.38 -16.34
C LEU A 114 18.17 6.12 -16.25
N GLU A 115 19.20 5.48 -15.73
CA GLU A 115 20.56 6.03 -15.63
C GLU A 115 21.15 6.30 -17.03
N ALA A 116 21.00 5.37 -17.96
CA ALA A 116 21.43 5.55 -19.35
C ALA A 116 20.69 6.70 -20.07
N LEU A 117 19.45 6.99 -19.66
CA LEU A 117 18.66 8.13 -20.11
C LEU A 117 18.98 9.44 -19.35
N GLY A 118 19.96 9.42 -18.45
CA GLY A 118 20.49 10.59 -17.75
C GLY A 118 19.97 10.84 -16.34
N ALA A 119 19.08 9.99 -15.82
CA ALA A 119 18.59 10.13 -14.44
C ALA A 119 19.73 9.94 -13.41
N ARG A 120 19.61 10.60 -12.26
CA ARG A 120 20.51 10.39 -11.13
C ARG A 120 20.00 9.22 -10.30
N VAL A 121 20.73 8.11 -10.28
CA VAL A 121 20.29 6.88 -9.60
C VAL A 121 21.11 6.62 -8.34
N ASP A 122 20.42 6.43 -7.21
CA ASP A 122 21.02 5.97 -5.95
C ASP A 122 20.46 4.58 -5.59
N ARG A 123 21.34 3.58 -5.55
CA ARG A 123 21.00 2.18 -5.25
C ARG A 123 21.13 1.83 -3.76
N ALA A 124 21.72 2.72 -2.96
CA ALA A 124 21.96 2.55 -1.52
C ALA A 124 20.94 3.31 -0.66
N ALA A 125 20.30 4.35 -1.20
CA ALA A 125 19.33 5.17 -0.48
C ALA A 125 18.16 4.36 0.10
N ARG A 126 17.85 4.59 1.37
CA ARG A 126 16.71 3.99 2.08
C ARG A 126 15.98 5.05 2.91
N PRO A 127 14.64 5.01 2.97
CA PRO A 127 13.89 5.85 3.90
C PRO A 127 14.17 5.43 5.35
N ALA A 128 14.11 6.38 6.27
CA ALA A 128 14.48 6.18 7.67
C ALA A 128 13.37 5.52 8.51
N PHE A 129 12.98 4.30 8.15
CA PHE A 129 12.09 3.46 8.97
C PHE A 129 12.51 1.98 8.89
N ASP A 130 12.09 1.20 9.87
CA ASP A 130 12.30 -0.26 9.89
C ASP A 130 11.18 -0.98 9.11
N PRO A 131 11.49 -1.73 8.03
CA PRO A 131 10.51 -2.48 7.26
C PRO A 131 9.67 -3.45 8.10
N GLN A 132 10.28 -4.12 9.09
CA GLN A 132 9.58 -5.08 9.94
C GLN A 132 8.56 -4.37 10.83
N ALA A 133 8.97 -3.35 11.59
CA ALA A 133 8.06 -2.56 12.41
C ALA A 133 6.93 -1.91 11.58
N ASN A 134 7.21 -1.51 10.33
CA ASN A 134 6.18 -0.98 9.43
C ASN A 134 5.17 -2.06 8.99
N HIS A 135 5.62 -3.29 8.72
CA HIS A 135 4.72 -4.42 8.46
C HIS A 135 3.84 -4.72 9.66
N GLU A 136 4.42 -4.78 10.86
CA GLU A 136 3.69 -5.02 12.10
C GLU A 136 2.59 -3.97 12.34
N ASN A 137 2.95 -2.69 12.18
CA ASN A 137 2.01 -1.57 12.28
C ASN A 137 0.90 -1.64 11.23
N TYR A 138 1.25 -1.92 9.96
CA TYR A 138 0.29 -2.06 8.88
C TYR A 138 -0.70 -3.20 9.15
N THR A 139 -0.22 -4.37 9.55
CA THR A 139 -1.05 -5.54 9.85
C THR A 139 -2.04 -5.24 10.98
N MET A 140 -1.61 -4.62 12.08
CA MET A 140 -2.52 -4.24 13.17
C MET A 140 -3.63 -3.28 12.70
N LEU A 141 -3.27 -2.23 11.95
CA LEU A 141 -4.24 -1.26 11.44
C LEU A 141 -5.19 -1.91 10.42
N MET A 142 -4.67 -2.72 9.50
CA MET A 142 -5.47 -3.43 8.50
C MET A 142 -6.47 -4.38 9.15
N LEU A 143 -6.04 -5.20 10.11
CA LEU A 143 -6.91 -6.17 10.77
C LEU A 143 -7.94 -5.49 11.69
N SER A 144 -7.67 -4.28 12.19
CA SER A 144 -8.69 -3.51 12.91
C SER A 144 -9.85 -3.07 12.01
N ILE A 145 -9.58 -2.83 10.73
CA ILE A 145 -10.58 -2.47 9.71
C ILE A 145 -11.33 -3.72 9.26
N LEU A 146 -10.60 -4.78 8.88
CA LEU A 146 -11.22 -6.04 8.44
C LEU A 146 -12.01 -6.72 9.56
N GLY A 147 -11.58 -6.54 10.82
CA GLY A 147 -12.26 -7.04 12.00
C GLY A 147 -13.45 -6.21 12.47
N ALA A 148 -13.77 -5.09 11.82
CA ALA A 148 -14.87 -4.22 12.23
C ALA A 148 -16.25 -4.88 11.98
N ASP A 149 -16.40 -5.59 10.85
CA ASP A 149 -17.64 -6.24 10.46
C ASP A 149 -17.71 -7.73 10.86
N MET A 150 -16.71 -8.22 11.62
CA MET A 150 -16.67 -9.60 12.09
C MET A 150 -17.66 -9.84 13.25
N PRO A 151 -18.23 -11.06 13.40
CA PRO A 151 -19.12 -11.37 14.50
C PRO A 151 -18.49 -11.10 15.89
N PRO A 152 -19.24 -10.59 16.88
CA PRO A 152 -18.70 -10.28 18.22
C PRO A 152 -17.94 -11.44 18.87
N ALA A 153 -18.44 -12.68 18.71
CA ALA A 153 -17.79 -13.88 19.24
C ALA A 153 -16.35 -14.07 18.72
N LEU A 154 -16.08 -13.73 17.46
CA LEU A 154 -14.74 -13.82 16.89
C LEU A 154 -13.80 -12.76 17.47
N ARG A 155 -14.31 -11.53 17.68
CA ARG A 155 -13.56 -10.46 18.34
C ARG A 155 -13.22 -10.81 19.80
N GLU A 156 -14.17 -11.41 20.52
CA GLU A 156 -13.96 -11.89 21.89
C GLU A 156 -12.92 -13.03 21.95
N GLN A 157 -12.98 -13.98 21.01
CA GLN A 157 -11.98 -15.04 20.89
C GLN A 157 -10.58 -14.48 20.60
N ALA A 158 -10.47 -13.52 19.68
CA ALA A 158 -9.21 -12.84 19.40
C ALA A 158 -8.67 -12.13 20.65
N ALA A 159 -9.51 -11.39 21.39
CA ALA A 159 -9.11 -10.71 22.61
C ALA A 159 -8.64 -11.67 23.71
N ALA A 160 -9.32 -12.81 23.88
CA ALA A 160 -8.93 -13.84 24.83
C ALA A 160 -7.58 -14.49 24.46
N ALA A 161 -7.37 -14.80 23.18
CA ALA A 161 -6.09 -15.33 22.70
C ALA A 161 -4.94 -14.34 22.90
N VAL A 162 -5.17 -13.06 22.61
CA VAL A 162 -4.18 -11.99 22.83
C VAL A 162 -3.86 -11.81 24.31
N ALA A 163 -4.85 -11.92 25.20
CA ALA A 163 -4.64 -11.82 26.65
C ALA A 163 -3.86 -13.01 27.24
N ALA A 164 -3.96 -14.18 26.61
CA ALA A 164 -3.23 -15.39 27.01
C ALA A 164 -1.81 -15.48 26.45
N ALA A 165 -1.50 -14.69 25.41
CA ALA A 165 -0.20 -14.71 24.75
C ALA A 165 0.85 -13.86 25.47
N ALA A 166 2.13 -14.11 25.18
CA ALA A 166 3.22 -13.28 25.67
C ALA A 166 3.09 -11.84 25.10
N PRO A 167 3.35 -10.77 25.89
CA PRO A 167 3.20 -9.40 25.41
C PRO A 167 4.08 -9.03 24.21
N ASP A 168 5.22 -9.70 24.06
CA ASP A 168 6.23 -9.50 23.02
C ASP A 168 6.15 -10.52 21.88
N ASP A 169 5.16 -11.43 21.90
CA ASP A 169 4.90 -12.32 20.77
C ASP A 169 4.30 -11.51 19.60
N MET A 170 5.11 -11.42 18.54
CA MET A 170 4.83 -10.73 17.28
C MET A 170 4.72 -11.72 16.11
N SER A 171 4.44 -13.00 16.38
CA SER A 171 4.16 -13.98 15.33
C SER A 171 2.96 -13.54 14.47
N GLU A 172 3.03 -13.82 13.17
CA GLU A 172 2.01 -13.35 12.20
C GLU A 172 0.56 -13.72 12.59
N PRO A 173 0.25 -14.94 13.06
CA PRO A 173 -1.11 -15.27 13.50
C PRO A 173 -1.57 -14.42 14.69
N LEU A 174 -0.68 -14.20 15.68
CA LEU A 174 -1.04 -13.42 16.86
C LEU A 174 -1.15 -11.93 16.53
N LEU A 175 -0.28 -11.41 15.67
CA LEU A 175 -0.34 -10.03 15.18
C LEU A 175 -1.68 -9.72 14.50
N GLN A 176 -2.21 -10.68 13.72
CA GLN A 176 -3.54 -10.54 13.12
C GLN A 176 -4.65 -10.50 14.17
N LEU A 177 -4.60 -11.37 15.18
CA LEU A 177 -5.55 -11.36 16.30
C LEU A 177 -5.46 -10.08 17.13
N ARG A 178 -4.25 -9.52 17.34
CA ARG A 178 -4.04 -8.21 17.98
C ARG A 178 -4.73 -7.09 17.20
N GLY A 179 -4.65 -7.11 15.87
CA GLY A 179 -5.35 -6.15 15.03
C GLY A 179 -6.88 -6.27 15.12
N ILE A 180 -7.42 -7.50 15.08
CA ILE A 180 -8.87 -7.75 15.25
C ILE A 180 -9.36 -7.25 16.61
N ALA A 181 -8.62 -7.55 17.67
CA ALA A 181 -8.94 -7.17 19.05
C ALA A 181 -8.55 -5.72 19.41
N LEU A 182 -8.01 -4.94 18.47
CA LEU A 182 -7.40 -3.64 18.75
C LEU A 182 -8.44 -2.65 19.29
N SER A 183 -8.17 -2.10 20.47
CA SER A 183 -9.01 -1.04 21.05
C SER A 183 -8.81 0.27 20.29
N HIS A 184 -9.82 1.15 20.26
CA HIS A 184 -9.66 2.45 19.61
C HIS A 184 -8.53 3.30 20.21
N ARG A 185 -8.32 3.22 21.53
CA ARG A 185 -7.19 3.88 22.22
C ARG A 185 -5.85 3.40 21.68
N ASP A 186 -5.70 2.09 21.50
CA ASP A 186 -4.44 1.51 21.03
C ASP A 186 -4.27 1.71 19.51
N TRP A 187 -5.38 1.72 18.76
CA TRP A 187 -5.40 2.16 17.36
C TRP A 187 -4.87 3.59 17.18
N LEU A 188 -5.19 4.54 18.07
CA LEU A 188 -4.65 5.90 18.00
C LEU A 188 -3.12 5.91 18.13
N ARG A 189 -2.54 5.00 18.93
CA ARG A 189 -1.09 4.85 19.10
C ARG A 189 -0.45 4.26 17.84
N GLU A 190 -1.08 3.24 17.25
CA GLU A 190 -0.62 2.66 15.99
C GLU A 190 -0.76 3.64 14.82
N ASN A 191 -1.80 4.48 14.82
CA ASN A 191 -1.95 5.54 13.84
C ASN A 191 -0.83 6.58 13.95
N GLU A 192 -0.43 6.98 15.16
CA GLU A 192 0.72 7.87 15.37
C GLU A 192 2.03 7.23 14.87
N ARG A 193 2.25 5.92 15.12
CA ARG A 193 3.40 5.19 14.56
C ARG A 193 3.39 5.23 13.02
N ARG A 194 2.23 5.02 12.39
CA ARG A 194 2.06 5.21 10.94
C ARG A 194 2.41 6.62 10.49
N GLN A 195 2.03 7.67 11.24
CA GLN A 195 2.38 9.05 10.88
C GLN A 195 3.89 9.30 10.92
N ARG A 196 4.62 8.68 11.85
CA ARG A 196 6.09 8.75 11.90
C ARG A 196 6.72 8.13 10.66
N THR A 197 6.24 6.96 10.23
CA THR A 197 6.69 6.36 8.97
C THR A 197 6.35 7.24 7.76
N ARG A 198 5.16 7.84 7.72
CA ARG A 198 4.80 8.81 6.67
C ARG A 198 5.72 10.03 6.66
N ARG A 199 6.15 10.51 7.83
CA ARG A 199 7.12 11.59 7.94
C ARG A 199 8.49 11.18 7.41
N ALA A 200 8.98 9.99 7.76
CA ALA A 200 10.23 9.45 7.22
C ALA A 200 10.20 9.33 5.69
N TRP A 201 9.06 8.92 5.11
CA TRP A 201 8.85 8.95 3.66
C TRP A 201 8.89 10.37 3.09
N ALA A 202 8.23 11.34 3.73
CA ALA A 202 8.23 12.72 3.27
C ALA A 202 9.63 13.35 3.28
N ASP A 203 10.40 13.10 4.34
CA ASP A 203 11.79 13.56 4.44
C ASP A 203 12.66 12.88 3.35
N PHE A 204 12.47 11.57 3.11
CA PHE A 204 13.16 10.86 2.02
C PHE A 204 12.87 11.43 0.63
N PHE A 205 11.60 11.76 0.34
CA PHE A 205 11.20 12.36 -0.94
C PHE A 205 11.54 13.86 -1.08
N ALA A 206 12.17 14.47 -0.07
CA ALA A 206 12.83 15.77 -0.27
C ALA A 206 14.06 15.61 -1.19
N ASP A 207 14.80 14.50 -1.03
CA ASP A 207 16.04 14.21 -1.74
C ASP A 207 15.85 13.37 -3.01
N PHE A 208 14.74 12.64 -3.11
CA PHE A 208 14.41 11.79 -4.24
C PHE A 208 13.05 12.12 -4.85
N ASP A 209 12.88 11.90 -6.14
CA ASP A 209 11.63 12.16 -6.85
C ASP A 209 10.77 10.90 -7.02
N VAL A 210 11.42 9.75 -7.18
CA VAL A 210 10.77 8.44 -7.29
C VAL A 210 11.60 7.36 -6.59
N LEU A 211 10.90 6.35 -6.06
CA LEU A 211 11.50 5.10 -5.61
C LEU A 211 11.13 3.99 -6.60
N LEU A 212 12.13 3.31 -7.13
CA LEU A 212 11.95 2.09 -7.89
C LEU A 212 12.11 0.89 -6.95
N CYS A 213 11.05 0.10 -6.80
CA CYS A 213 11.02 -1.08 -5.93
C CYS A 213 10.08 -2.16 -6.48
N PRO A 214 10.25 -3.43 -6.08
CA PRO A 214 9.32 -4.50 -6.41
C PRO A 214 7.88 -4.20 -5.97
N CYS A 215 6.91 -4.62 -6.79
CA CYS A 215 5.50 -4.58 -6.43
C CYS A 215 5.12 -5.75 -5.50
N ALA A 216 5.65 -6.93 -5.77
CA ALA A 216 5.58 -8.13 -4.94
C ALA A 216 6.96 -8.79 -4.91
N HIS A 217 7.20 -9.64 -3.91
CA HIS A 217 8.50 -10.27 -3.68
C HIS A 217 8.66 -11.63 -4.39
N VAL A 218 7.57 -12.18 -4.97
CA VAL A 218 7.55 -13.45 -5.71
C VAL A 218 6.92 -13.29 -7.09
N PRO A 219 7.29 -14.15 -8.07
CA PRO A 219 6.57 -14.24 -9.33
C PRO A 219 5.17 -14.81 -9.12
N ALA A 220 4.33 -14.75 -10.15
CA ALA A 220 3.03 -15.43 -10.13
C ALA A 220 3.26 -16.93 -9.88
N PHE A 221 2.50 -17.50 -8.95
CA PHE A 221 2.58 -18.89 -8.53
C PHE A 221 1.30 -19.64 -8.95
N PRO A 222 1.36 -20.97 -9.14
CA PRO A 222 0.17 -21.78 -9.40
C PRO A 222 -0.87 -21.61 -8.30
N HIS A 223 -2.14 -21.70 -8.66
CA HIS A 223 -3.20 -21.71 -7.66
C HIS A 223 -3.06 -22.95 -6.77
N ASP A 224 -2.96 -22.76 -5.46
CA ASP A 224 -3.13 -23.84 -4.49
C ASP A 224 -4.60 -23.91 -4.05
N HIS A 225 -5.21 -25.05 -4.34
CA HIS A 225 -6.60 -25.37 -4.01
C HIS A 225 -6.71 -26.27 -2.77
N SER A 226 -5.61 -26.58 -2.09
CA SER A 226 -5.59 -27.39 -0.88
C SER A 226 -6.45 -26.79 0.23
N GLU A 227 -7.01 -27.65 1.09
CA GLU A 227 -7.73 -27.23 2.29
C GLU A 227 -7.01 -27.78 3.53
N PRO A 228 -6.96 -27.01 4.63
CA PRO A 228 -7.58 -25.70 4.83
C PRO A 228 -6.78 -24.55 4.19
N MET A 229 -7.43 -23.41 3.90
CA MET A 229 -6.80 -22.27 3.21
C MET A 229 -5.53 -21.77 3.92
N GLN A 230 -5.46 -21.91 5.25
CA GLN A 230 -4.31 -21.51 6.07
C GLN A 230 -3.06 -22.39 5.87
N ALA A 231 -3.20 -23.53 5.20
CA ALA A 231 -2.10 -24.47 4.93
C ALA A 231 -1.45 -24.27 3.54
N ARG A 232 -1.90 -23.27 2.77
CA ARG A 232 -1.41 -22.91 1.44
C ARG A 232 -0.17 -22.03 1.50
#